data_AF-A0A954WMF5-F1
#
_entry.id   AF-A0A954WMF5-F1
#
_cell.length_a   1.000
_cell.length_b   1.000
_cell.length_c   1.000
_cell.angle_alpha   90.00
_cell.angle_beta   90.00
_cell.angle_gamma   90.00
#
_symmetry.space_group_name_H-M   'P 1'
#
loop_
_entity.id
_entity.type
_entity.pdbx_description
1 polymer ?
#
loop_
_entity_poly.entity_id
_entity_poly.type
_entity_poly.pdbx_seq_one_letter_code
_entity_poly.pdbx_strand_id
1 'polypeptide(L)'
;MRRFSFAISLLCICCAGCEQHREQELLQAKQNEAGRPIEWPELPTSGFLAGRVATEQDVSNGEAAFVAFGAVHSDRLAIDVPQYAFLTSDDGSRVPVFVVQAELVQGVNGDVETFGLRPIQGGDPIVGVAPNVTLLGTKNPGR
;
A
#
# COMPACT_ATOMS: atom_id res chain seq x y z
N MET A 1 12.58 22.45 -55.83
CA MET A 1 11.25 21.82 -55.95
C MET A 1 11.26 20.63 -55.00
N ARG A 2 10.44 20.46 -53.96
CA ARG A 2 9.04 20.84 -53.71
C ARG A 2 8.88 21.28 -52.25
N ARG A 3 8.09 22.33 -52.04
CA ARG A 3 7.64 22.82 -50.72
C ARG A 3 6.44 21.98 -50.29
N PHE A 4 6.42 21.48 -49.06
CA PHE A 4 5.20 21.03 -48.41
C PHE A 4 4.82 22.09 -47.37
N SER A 5 3.97 23.02 -47.79
CA SER A 5 3.17 23.84 -46.87
C SER A 5 2.07 22.95 -46.30
N PHE A 6 2.09 22.71 -44.99
CA PHE A 6 0.89 22.34 -44.26
C PHE A 6 0.38 23.58 -43.53
N ALA A 7 -0.60 24.24 -44.15
CA ALA A 7 -1.50 25.14 -43.44
C ALA A 7 -2.47 24.26 -42.64
N ILE A 8 -2.26 24.15 -41.34
CA ILE A 8 -3.25 23.54 -40.44
C ILE A 8 -4.05 24.67 -39.81
N SER A 9 -5.28 24.73 -40.29
CA SER A 9 -6.43 25.48 -39.83
C SER A 9 -6.49 25.63 -38.31
N LEU A 10 -6.65 26.87 -37.85
CA LEU A 10 -7.23 27.21 -36.56
C LEU A 10 -8.65 26.62 -36.51
N LEU A 11 -8.87 25.59 -35.69
CA LEU A 11 -10.20 25.12 -35.34
C LEU A 11 -10.18 24.56 -33.91
N CYS A 12 -10.79 25.32 -32.99
CA CYS A 12 -11.21 24.93 -31.64
C CYS A 12 -10.29 23.97 -30.84
N ILE A 13 -9.24 24.50 -30.19
CA ILE A 13 -8.47 23.76 -29.17
C ILE A 13 -8.42 24.58 -27.87
N CYS A 14 -9.56 25.01 -27.34
CA CYS A 14 -9.59 25.68 -26.03
C CYS A 14 -10.19 24.81 -24.90
N CYS A 15 -10.75 23.62 -25.19
CA CYS A 15 -11.20 22.69 -24.14
C CYS A 15 -10.33 21.44 -24.02
N ALA A 16 -9.90 20.82 -25.12
CA ALA A 16 -9.17 19.53 -25.06
C ALA A 16 -7.69 19.62 -24.63
N GLY A 17 -7.04 20.78 -24.81
CA GLY A 17 -5.61 20.94 -24.49
C GLY A 17 -5.30 21.08 -22.99
N CYS A 18 -6.26 21.55 -22.19
CA CYS A 18 -6.06 21.76 -20.75
C CYS A 18 -6.13 20.44 -19.96
N GLU A 19 -6.89 19.46 -20.46
CA GLU A 19 -7.06 18.14 -19.85
C GLU A 19 -5.86 17.22 -20.18
N GLN A 20 -5.36 17.26 -21.42
CA GLN A 20 -4.23 16.45 -21.87
C GLN A 20 -2.89 16.79 -21.18
N HIS A 21 -2.63 18.06 -20.86
CA HIS A 21 -1.41 18.49 -20.18
C HIS A 21 -1.38 18.04 -18.71
N ARG A 22 -2.55 18.06 -18.04
CA ARG A 22 -2.69 17.67 -16.64
C ARG A 22 -2.44 16.17 -16.44
N GLU A 23 -2.94 15.33 -17.35
CA GLU A 23 -2.67 13.89 -17.29
C GLU A 23 -1.18 13.57 -17.47
N GLN A 24 -0.48 14.28 -18.37
CA GLN A 24 0.96 14.09 -18.59
C GLN A 24 1.81 14.52 -17.39
N GLU A 25 1.48 15.62 -16.72
CA GLU A 25 2.17 16.06 -15.50
C GLU A 25 1.99 15.07 -14.34
N LEU A 26 0.79 14.51 -14.19
CA LEU A 26 0.50 13.50 -13.17
C LEU A 26 1.26 12.19 -13.41
N LEU A 27 1.34 11.74 -14.67
CA LEU A 27 2.11 10.55 -15.04
C LEU A 27 3.61 10.77 -14.82
N GLN A 28 4.13 11.93 -15.20
CA GLN A 28 5.53 12.28 -14.99
C GLN A 28 5.86 12.37 -13.49
N ALA A 29 4.97 12.93 -12.66
CA ALA A 29 5.14 12.97 -11.20
C ALA A 29 5.14 11.56 -10.58
N LYS A 30 4.18 10.70 -10.96
CA LYS A 30 4.13 9.30 -10.51
C LYS A 30 5.40 8.53 -10.92
N GLN A 31 5.91 8.75 -12.13
CA GLN A 31 7.16 8.13 -12.59
C GLN A 31 8.38 8.63 -11.81
N ASN A 32 8.43 9.93 -11.48
CA ASN A 32 9.52 10.51 -10.70
C ASN A 32 9.52 10.00 -9.23
N GLU A 33 8.35 9.70 -8.67
CA GLU A 33 8.23 9.08 -7.34
C GLU A 33 8.63 7.60 -7.35
N ALA A 34 8.22 6.84 -8.38
CA ALA A 34 8.57 5.43 -8.53
C ALA A 34 10.09 5.19 -8.69
N GLY A 35 10.85 6.20 -9.09
CA GLY A 35 12.31 6.14 -9.28
C GLY A 35 13.15 6.59 -8.09
N ARG A 36 12.56 7.17 -7.03
CA ARG A 36 13.33 7.59 -5.85
C ARG A 36 13.67 6.38 -4.97
N PRO A 37 14.92 6.25 -4.50
CA PRO A 37 15.28 5.25 -3.51
C PRO A 37 14.39 5.38 -2.27
N ILE A 38 13.78 4.27 -1.85
CA ILE A 38 12.99 4.23 -0.61
C ILE A 38 13.96 4.17 0.56
N GLU A 39 13.91 5.18 1.44
CA GLU A 39 14.61 5.15 2.72
C GLU A 39 13.79 4.33 3.72
N TRP A 40 14.15 3.06 3.89
CA TRP A 40 13.50 2.16 4.84
C TRP A 40 13.98 2.48 6.27
N PRO A 41 13.08 2.91 7.18
CA PRO A 41 13.43 3.08 8.59
C PRO A 41 13.62 1.73 9.27
N GLU A 42 14.22 1.71 10.46
CA GLU A 42 14.29 0.49 11.28
C GLU A 42 12.88 -0.01 11.64
N LEU A 43 12.75 -1.33 11.86
CA LEU A 43 11.48 -1.92 12.28
C LEU A 43 11.02 -1.32 13.62
N PRO A 44 9.70 -1.14 13.81
CA PRO A 44 9.17 -0.66 15.07
C PRO A 44 9.48 -1.65 16.21
N THR A 45 9.86 -1.14 17.37
CA THR A 45 10.11 -1.96 18.56
C THR A 45 8.90 -2.07 19.49
N SER A 46 7.83 -1.33 19.20
CA SER A 46 6.55 -1.35 19.92
C SER A 46 5.38 -1.02 19.00
N GLY A 47 4.14 -1.20 19.48
CA GLY A 47 2.93 -0.88 18.73
C GLY A 47 2.72 -1.85 17.56
N PHE A 48 2.98 -3.12 17.80
CA PHE A 48 2.69 -4.25 16.92
C PHE A 48 2.21 -5.44 17.76
N LEU A 49 1.51 -6.37 17.12
CA LEU A 49 0.96 -7.55 17.73
C LEU A 49 1.42 -8.81 16.99
N ALA A 50 2.10 -9.71 17.71
CA ALA A 50 2.61 -10.96 17.18
C ALA A 50 2.13 -12.15 18.01
N GLY A 51 1.92 -13.29 17.35
CA GLY A 51 1.72 -14.57 18.05
C GLY A 51 0.34 -14.79 18.69
N ARG A 52 -0.59 -13.84 18.55
CA ARG A 52 -1.98 -13.96 19.03
C ARG A 52 -2.95 -13.11 18.20
N VAL A 53 -4.23 -13.42 18.32
CA VAL A 53 -5.35 -12.64 17.76
C VAL A 53 -5.50 -11.33 18.53
N ALA A 54 -5.85 -10.27 17.81
CA ALA A 54 -6.09 -8.95 18.38
C ALA A 54 -7.44 -8.83 19.10
N THR A 55 -7.44 -7.97 20.11
CA THR A 55 -8.60 -7.56 20.89
C THR A 55 -8.86 -6.07 20.68
N GLU A 56 -10.04 -5.60 21.11
CA GLU A 56 -10.38 -4.17 21.09
C GLU A 56 -9.35 -3.32 21.85
N GLN A 57 -8.83 -3.85 22.97
CA GLN A 57 -7.84 -3.17 23.78
C GLN A 57 -6.53 -2.99 23.00
N ASP A 58 -6.13 -3.95 22.17
CA ASP A 58 -4.90 -3.87 21.39
C ASP A 58 -4.97 -2.77 20.34
N VAL A 59 -6.14 -2.63 19.69
CA VAL A 59 -6.39 -1.53 18.76
C VAL A 59 -6.42 -0.20 19.50
N SER A 60 -7.09 -0.13 20.64
CA SER A 60 -7.12 1.08 21.48
C SER A 60 -5.72 1.49 21.99
N ASN A 61 -4.82 0.54 22.19
CA ASN A 61 -3.43 0.77 22.60
C ASN A 61 -2.50 1.07 21.42
N GLY A 62 -2.98 0.96 20.18
CA GLY A 62 -2.17 1.13 18.97
C GLY A 62 -1.21 -0.03 18.66
N GLU A 63 -1.44 -1.19 19.26
CA GLU A 63 -0.67 -2.43 19.05
C GLU A 63 -1.18 -3.23 17.85
N ALA A 64 -2.48 -3.14 17.56
CA ALA A 64 -3.15 -3.78 16.44
C ALA A 64 -3.78 -2.74 15.51
N ALA A 65 -3.91 -3.08 14.23
CA ALA A 65 -4.60 -2.24 13.26
C ALA A 65 -6.10 -2.56 13.18
N PHE A 66 -6.49 -3.80 13.50
CA PHE A 66 -7.89 -4.24 13.42
C PHE A 66 -8.22 -5.32 14.45
N VAL A 67 -9.52 -5.54 14.64
CA VAL A 67 -10.11 -6.72 15.32
C VAL A 67 -11.05 -7.40 14.34
N ALA A 68 -10.97 -8.72 14.22
CA ALA A 68 -11.79 -9.51 13.30
C ALA A 68 -13.22 -9.76 13.84
N PHE A 69 -14.05 -8.72 13.90
CA PHE A 69 -15.44 -8.84 14.34
C PHE A 69 -16.31 -9.62 13.35
N GLY A 70 -17.13 -10.54 13.86
CA GLY A 70 -18.07 -11.31 13.04
C GLY A 70 -17.41 -12.39 12.18
N ALA A 71 -16.11 -12.64 12.37
CA ALA A 71 -15.46 -13.83 11.85
C ALA A 71 -16.04 -15.07 12.55
N VAL A 72 -16.15 -16.18 11.81
CA VAL A 72 -16.52 -17.48 12.42
C VAL A 72 -15.39 -17.92 13.35
N HIS A 73 -14.16 -17.62 12.96
CA HIS A 73 -12.94 -17.90 13.70
C HIS A 73 -11.82 -16.95 13.24
N SER A 74 -10.85 -16.64 14.09
CA SER A 74 -9.61 -15.96 13.72
C SER A 74 -8.44 -16.69 14.36
N ASP A 75 -7.36 -16.88 13.62
CA ASP A 75 -6.11 -17.48 14.11
C ASP A 75 -4.91 -16.58 13.82
N ARG A 76 -3.86 -16.71 14.63
CA ARG A 76 -2.59 -16.05 14.33
C ARG A 76 -1.98 -16.62 13.04
N LEU A 77 -1.37 -15.76 12.22
CA LEU A 77 -0.49 -16.24 11.14
C LEU A 77 0.91 -16.52 11.70
N ALA A 78 1.49 -17.65 11.30
CA ALA A 78 2.83 -18.07 11.71
C ALA A 78 3.92 -17.37 10.86
N ILE A 79 4.01 -16.05 10.99
CA ILE A 79 5.01 -15.21 10.33
C ILE A 79 5.68 -14.26 11.33
N ASP A 80 6.83 -13.72 10.97
CA ASP A 80 7.51 -12.71 11.78
C ASP A 80 6.74 -11.38 11.76
N VAL A 81 6.51 -10.80 12.93
CA VAL A 81 5.94 -9.45 13.09
C VAL A 81 6.74 -8.72 14.16
N PRO A 82 7.21 -7.49 13.91
CA PRO A 82 7.00 -6.71 12.68
C PRO A 82 7.94 -7.12 11.54
N GLN A 83 7.54 -6.85 10.31
CA GLN A 83 8.39 -7.05 9.12
C GLN A 83 8.09 -6.02 8.02
N TYR A 84 9.01 -5.84 7.08
CA TYR A 84 8.83 -4.94 5.94
C TYR A 84 7.89 -5.57 4.90
N ALA A 85 7.11 -4.74 4.22
CA ALA A 85 6.26 -5.18 3.12
C ALA A 85 5.99 -4.04 2.11
N PHE A 86 5.42 -4.43 0.98
CA PHE A 86 4.70 -3.52 0.09
C PHE A 86 3.21 -3.85 0.12
N LEU A 87 2.37 -2.81 0.21
CA LEU A 87 0.95 -2.88 -0.12
C LEU A 87 0.78 -2.43 -1.58
N THR A 88 0.16 -3.26 -2.40
CA THR A 88 -0.21 -2.92 -3.78
C THR A 88 -1.63 -2.36 -3.78
N SER A 89 -1.79 -1.13 -4.25
CA SER A 89 -3.08 -0.49 -4.47
C SER A 89 -3.74 -0.99 -5.76
N ASP A 90 -5.03 -0.71 -5.93
CA ASP A 90 -5.79 -1.09 -7.13
C ASP A 90 -5.23 -0.50 -8.44
N ASP A 91 -4.60 0.68 -8.38
CA ASP A 91 -3.94 1.31 -9.52
C ASP A 91 -2.54 0.74 -9.83
N GLY A 92 -2.13 -0.32 -9.11
CA GLY A 92 -0.83 -0.97 -9.23
C GLY A 92 0.31 -0.25 -8.52
N SER A 93 0.05 0.89 -7.87
CA SER A 93 1.06 1.57 -7.04
C SER A 93 1.44 0.72 -5.84
N ARG A 94 2.71 0.79 -5.43
CA ARG A 94 3.23 0.07 -4.26
C ARG A 94 3.53 1.06 -3.16
N VAL A 95 2.90 0.86 -2.01
CA VAL A 95 3.11 1.64 -0.80
C VAL A 95 4.02 0.85 0.14
N PRO A 96 5.20 1.38 0.52
CA PRO A 96 6.04 0.73 1.51
C PRO A 96 5.40 0.81 2.90
N VAL A 97 5.31 -0.33 3.58
CA VAL A 97 4.63 -0.48 4.87
C VAL A 97 5.41 -1.40 5.81
N PHE A 98 5.10 -1.30 7.09
CA PHE A 98 5.39 -2.34 8.07
C PHE A 98 4.16 -3.22 8.25
N VAL A 99 4.36 -4.54 8.32
CA VAL A 99 3.37 -5.46 8.87
C VAL A 99 3.49 -5.40 10.39
N VAL A 100 2.41 -5.04 11.07
CA VAL A 100 2.34 -4.90 12.54
C VAL A 100 1.35 -5.87 13.18
N GLN A 101 0.58 -6.60 12.38
CA GLN A 101 -0.35 -7.64 12.82
C GLN A 101 -0.59 -8.60 11.64
N ALA A 102 -0.80 -9.89 11.92
CA ALA A 102 -1.11 -10.88 10.89
C ALA A 102 -2.01 -11.99 11.43
N GLU A 103 -3.19 -12.16 10.82
CA GLU A 103 -4.20 -13.13 11.22
C GLU A 103 -4.84 -13.83 10.02
N LEU A 104 -5.22 -15.09 10.21
CA LEU A 104 -6.08 -15.83 9.30
C LEU A 104 -7.51 -15.65 9.77
N VAL A 105 -8.28 -14.83 9.05
CA VAL A 105 -9.66 -14.52 9.39
C VAL A 105 -10.58 -15.44 8.59
N GLN A 106 -11.35 -16.29 9.28
CA GLN A 106 -12.30 -17.19 8.64
C GLN A 106 -13.66 -16.50 8.49
N GLY A 107 -14.03 -16.24 7.24
CA GLY A 107 -15.33 -15.67 6.87
C GLY A 107 -16.25 -16.69 6.19
N VAL A 108 -17.46 -16.26 5.87
CA VAL A 108 -18.46 -17.08 5.14
C VAL A 108 -17.99 -17.53 3.75
N ASN A 109 -17.03 -16.82 3.17
CA ASN A 109 -16.48 -17.08 1.83
C ASN A 109 -15.09 -17.76 1.88
N GLY A 110 -14.69 -18.27 3.04
CA GLY A 110 -13.40 -18.93 3.26
C GLY A 110 -12.42 -18.09 4.08
N ASP A 111 -11.20 -18.63 4.18
CA ASP A 111 -10.14 -18.10 5.03
C ASP A 111 -9.35 -17.02 4.30
N VAL A 112 -9.15 -15.87 4.95
CA VAL A 112 -8.47 -14.71 4.38
C VAL A 112 -7.31 -14.30 5.28
N GLU A 113 -6.10 -14.40 4.75
CA GLU A 113 -4.91 -13.84 5.39
C GLU A 113 -5.00 -12.32 5.39
N THR A 114 -5.08 -11.76 6.59
CA THR A 114 -5.33 -10.33 6.84
C THR A 114 -4.19 -9.75 7.65
N PHE A 115 -3.72 -8.58 7.24
CA PHE A 115 -2.55 -7.91 7.78
C PHE A 115 -2.93 -6.52 8.30
N GLY A 116 -2.46 -6.20 9.49
CA GLY A 116 -2.41 -4.82 9.96
C GLY A 116 -1.13 -4.18 9.46
N LEU A 117 -1.26 -3.07 8.75
CA LEU A 117 -0.17 -2.40 8.05
C LEU A 117 0.00 -0.98 8.58
N ARG A 118 1.24 -0.51 8.67
CA ARG A 118 1.57 0.88 9.00
C ARG A 118 2.44 1.48 7.90
N PRO A 119 2.03 2.58 7.24
CA PRO A 119 2.88 3.24 6.25
C PRO A 119 4.21 3.69 6.86
N ILE A 120 5.32 3.48 6.14
CA ILE A 120 6.64 3.89 6.66
C ILE A 120 6.80 5.41 6.74
N GLN A 121 5.99 6.16 5.99
CA GLN A 121 5.94 7.62 6.02
C GLN A 121 5.05 8.17 7.16
N GLY A 122 4.48 7.28 7.98
CA GLY A 122 3.48 7.64 8.98
C GLY A 122 2.07 7.75 8.38
N GLY A 123 1.09 8.00 9.24
CA GLY A 123 -0.34 7.99 8.90
C GLY A 123 -1.09 6.88 9.62
N ASP A 124 -2.36 6.72 9.27
CA ASP A 124 -3.25 5.76 9.91
C ASP A 124 -2.91 4.31 9.54
N PRO A 125 -3.14 3.35 10.44
CA PRO A 125 -3.05 1.93 10.11
C PRO A 125 -4.01 1.54 8.98
N ILE A 126 -3.56 0.61 8.14
CA ILE A 126 -4.32 0.08 7.00
C ILE A 126 -4.54 -1.41 7.22
N VAL A 127 -5.70 -1.92 6.80
CA VAL A 127 -5.96 -3.36 6.74
C VAL A 127 -5.69 -3.84 5.31
N GLY A 128 -4.77 -4.78 5.16
CA GLY A 128 -4.45 -5.42 3.89
C GLY A 128 -4.79 -6.90 3.89
N VAL A 129 -4.91 -7.49 2.69
CA VAL A 129 -5.12 -8.93 2.50
C VAL A 129 -4.04 -9.49 1.59
N ALA A 130 -3.71 -10.78 1.73
CA ALA A 130 -2.54 -11.41 1.09
C ALA A 130 -2.32 -11.11 -0.40
N PRO A 131 -3.33 -11.10 -1.29
CA PRO A 131 -3.12 -10.80 -2.71
C PRO A 131 -2.45 -9.44 -2.96
N ASN A 132 -2.62 -8.49 -2.04
CA ASN A 132 -2.13 -7.13 -2.15
C ASN A 132 -0.90 -6.87 -1.27
N VAL A 133 -0.45 -7.83 -0.48
CA VAL A 133 0.66 -7.65 0.48
C VAL A 133 1.85 -8.49 0.05
N THR A 134 2.95 -7.85 -0.33
CA THR A 134 4.23 -8.51 -0.60
C THR A 134 5.14 -8.39 0.61
N LEU A 135 5.37 -9.49 1.32
CA LEU A 135 6.30 -9.56 2.45
C LEU A 135 7.75 -9.47 1.98
N LEU A 136 8.57 -8.68 2.68
CA LEU A 136 10.00 -8.47 2.40
C LEU A 136 10.90 -9.02 3.52
N GLY A 137 10.32 -9.47 4.63
CA GLY A 137 11.03 -10.03 5.78
C GLY A 137 11.53 -8.97 6.76
N THR A 138 12.41 -9.38 7.67
CA THR A 138 12.83 -8.57 8.83
C THR A 138 14.11 -7.77 8.62
N LYS A 139 14.80 -7.98 7.48
CA LYS A 139 16.02 -7.25 7.12
C LYS A 139 15.65 -6.02 6.30
N ASN A 140 16.33 -4.91 6.56
CA ASN A 140 16.13 -3.67 5.83
C ASN A 140 16.33 -3.89 4.32
N PRO A 141 15.30 -3.72 3.46
CA PRO A 141 15.40 -4.05 2.03
C PRO A 141 16.31 -3.10 1.24
N GLY A 142 16.66 -1.95 1.80
CA GLY A 142 17.51 -0.95 1.17
C GLY A 142 18.99 -1.06 1.54
N ARG A 143 19.41 -2.09 2.29
CA ARG A 143 20.79 -2.28 2.76
C ARG A 143 21.34 -3.66 2.45
#